data_AF-A0AAD0WYX9-F1
#
_entry.id   AF-A0AAD0WYX9-F1
#
_cell.length_a   1.000
_cell.length_b   1.000
_cell.length_c   1.000
_cell.angle_alpha   90.00
_cell.angle_beta   90.00
_cell.angle_gamma   90.00
#
_symmetry.space_group_name_H-M   'P 1'
#
loop_
_entity.id
_entity.type
_entity.pdbx_description
1 polymer ?
#
loop_
_entity_poly.entity_id
_entity_poly.type
_entity_poly.pdbx_seq_one_letter_code
_entity_poly.pdbx_strand_id
1 'polypeptide(L)'
;MEFCFKKGPSIHATRLKIKEYLIEGESIKILPKSHCLDVKVKPTRQIFISKIIKSHFRSDIEVNTIPIFNSEFCKFKLKEETTIEDKVSESISELISMNGDEFDLDLSGTQLSMICHKKAGSYSLDLISKNTRKDLLNIKLETGKWFDLSTLSSLEGKKFSLMVIE
;
A
#
# COMPACT_ATOMS: atom_id res chain seq x y z
N MET A 1 -8.91 5.96 13.40
CA MET A 1 -8.18 4.69 13.20
C MET A 1 -7.54 4.36 14.53
N GLU A 2 -7.68 3.14 15.03
CA GLU A 2 -7.19 2.79 16.38
C GLU A 2 -5.89 2.00 16.32
N PHE A 3 -4.88 2.44 17.09
CA PHE A 3 -3.61 1.74 17.26
C PHE A 3 -3.32 1.47 18.74
N CYS A 4 -3.30 0.21 19.14
CA CYS A 4 -2.96 -0.24 20.48
C CYS A 4 -1.51 -0.70 20.54
N PHE A 5 -0.82 -0.32 21.62
CA PHE A 5 0.60 -0.59 21.81
C PHE A 5 0.81 -1.45 23.05
N LYS A 6 1.88 -2.25 23.04
CA LYS A 6 2.34 -3.02 24.20
C LYS A 6 2.67 -2.07 25.34
N LYS A 7 2.44 -2.51 26.58
CA LYS A 7 2.83 -1.80 27.80
C LYS A 7 4.35 -1.80 27.94
N GLY A 8 5.02 -0.85 27.30
CA GLY A 8 6.48 -0.67 27.33
C GLY A 8 6.85 0.76 26.93
N PRO A 9 6.69 1.13 25.65
CA PRO A 9 6.86 2.52 25.22
C PRO A 9 5.80 3.44 25.84
N SER A 10 6.24 4.64 26.23
CA SER A 10 5.35 5.70 26.73
C SER A 10 4.35 6.10 25.63
N ILE A 11 3.05 5.88 25.88
CA ILE A 11 1.98 6.21 24.92
C ILE A 11 1.97 7.70 24.56
N HIS A 12 2.40 8.56 25.49
CA HIS A 12 2.56 9.99 25.23
C HIS A 12 3.71 10.29 24.28
N ALA A 13 4.84 9.59 24.41
CA ALA A 13 5.98 9.73 23.51
C ALA A 13 5.65 9.19 22.12
N THR A 14 5.01 8.02 22.03
CA THR A 14 4.51 7.45 20.77
C THR A 14 3.55 8.41 20.08
N ARG A 15 2.61 9.02 20.82
CA ARG A 15 1.70 10.03 20.28
C ARG A 15 2.44 11.22 19.67
N LEU A 16 3.47 11.75 20.35
CA LEU A 16 4.24 12.89 19.84
C LEU A 16 4.95 12.54 18.53
N LYS A 17 5.60 11.38 18.46
CA LYS A 17 6.25 10.90 17.23
C LYS A 17 5.26 10.74 16.08
N ILE A 18 4.07 10.15 16.33
CA ILE A 18 3.05 10.00 15.27
C ILE A 18 2.53 11.36 14.80
N LYS A 19 2.44 12.34 15.70
CA LYS A 19 1.96 13.69 15.40
C LYS A 19 2.84 14.41 14.36
N GLU A 20 4.13 14.08 14.25
CA GLU A 20 5.06 14.65 13.26
C GLU A 20 4.65 14.36 11.81
N TYR A 21 3.86 13.30 11.58
CA TYR A 21 3.38 12.91 10.24
C TYR A 21 2.00 13.48 9.90
N LEU A 22 1.34 14.14 10.86
CA LEU A 22 0.00 14.68 10.68
C LEU A 22 0.06 16.09 10.08
N ILE A 23 -0.91 16.40 9.21
CA ILE A 23 -1.07 17.74 8.64
C ILE A 23 -2.22 18.49 9.31
N GLU A 24 -2.39 19.76 8.95
CA GLU A 24 -3.51 20.57 9.41
C GLU A 24 -4.87 19.91 9.13
N GLY A 25 -5.72 19.88 10.16
CA GLY A 25 -7.02 19.21 10.17
C GLY A 25 -7.00 17.74 10.58
N GLU A 26 -5.82 17.15 10.81
CA GLU A 26 -5.66 15.79 11.34
C GLU A 26 -5.34 15.81 12.85
N SER A 27 -5.71 14.76 13.57
CA SER A 27 -5.54 14.71 15.03
C SER A 27 -5.25 13.32 15.57
N ILE A 28 -4.64 13.28 16.75
CA ILE A 28 -4.37 12.05 17.49
C ILE A 28 -4.71 12.24 18.96
N LYS A 29 -5.44 11.27 19.52
CA LYS A 29 -5.87 11.26 20.93
C LYS A 29 -5.51 9.94 21.58
N ILE A 30 -5.16 9.98 22.86
CA ILE A 30 -5.00 8.77 23.67
C ILE A 30 -6.40 8.37 24.12
N LEU A 31 -6.74 7.10 23.91
CA LEU A 31 -8.02 6.57 24.34
C LEU A 31 -8.02 6.38 25.88
N PRO A 32 -9.07 6.82 26.60
CA PRO A 32 -9.12 6.70 28.05
C PRO A 32 -9.05 5.25 28.50
N LYS A 33 -8.25 4.98 29.54
CA LYS A 33 -8.13 3.65 30.19
C LYS A 33 -7.61 2.53 29.25
N SER A 34 -7.08 2.86 28.08
CA SER A 34 -6.42 1.92 27.17
C SER A 34 -5.05 2.45 26.74
N HIS A 35 -4.13 1.55 26.36
CA HIS A 35 -2.81 1.93 25.82
C HIS A 35 -2.89 2.09 24.29
N CYS A 36 -3.94 2.80 23.85
CA CYS A 36 -4.31 2.92 22.44
C CYS A 36 -4.45 4.39 22.01
N LEU A 37 -4.23 4.63 20.72
CA LEU A 37 -4.33 5.94 20.08
C LEU A 37 -5.45 5.92 19.04
N ASP A 38 -6.37 6.88 19.10
CA ASP A 38 -7.28 7.19 18.00
C ASP A 38 -6.65 8.27 17.12
N VAL A 39 -6.36 7.88 15.88
CA VAL A 39 -5.74 8.68 14.83
C VAL A 39 -6.80 9.05 13.80
N LYS A 40 -7.18 10.33 13.76
CA LYS A 40 -8.16 10.89 12.81
C LYS A 40 -7.43 11.67 11.73
N VAL A 41 -7.48 11.18 10.51
CA VAL A 41 -6.77 11.76 9.36
C VAL A 41 -7.72 11.89 8.18
N LYS A 42 -7.35 12.71 7.19
CA LYS A 42 -8.15 12.87 5.97
C LYS A 42 -8.30 11.51 5.27
N PRO A 43 -9.45 11.21 4.64
CA PRO A 43 -9.68 9.89 4.01
C PRO A 43 -8.55 9.45 3.07
N THR A 44 -8.01 10.37 2.26
CA THR A 44 -6.90 10.11 1.33
C THR A 44 -5.56 9.78 2.00
N ARG A 45 -5.41 10.07 3.30
CA ARG A 45 -4.17 9.88 4.07
C ARG A 45 -4.24 8.75 5.09
N GLN A 46 -5.40 8.11 5.26
CA GLN A 46 -5.60 7.02 6.23
C GLN A 46 -4.58 5.90 6.06
N ILE A 47 -4.36 5.49 4.81
CA ILE A 47 -3.46 4.39 4.46
C ILE A 47 -2.00 4.79 4.72
N PHE A 48 -1.59 5.95 4.22
CA PHE A 48 -0.23 6.48 4.41
C PHE A 48 0.14 6.57 5.89
N ILE A 49 -0.72 7.17 6.72
CA ILE A 49 -0.48 7.32 8.15
C ILE A 49 -0.50 5.97 8.86
N SER A 50 -1.42 5.07 8.51
CA SER A 50 -1.43 3.72 9.06
C SER A 50 -0.14 2.97 8.78
N LYS A 51 0.45 3.12 7.58
CA LYS A 51 1.72 2.48 7.22
C LYS A 51 2.89 3.03 8.00
N ILE A 52 3.01 4.35 8.12
CA ILE A 52 4.07 4.97 8.91
C ILE A 52 4.03 4.47 10.35
N ILE A 53 2.84 4.39 10.93
CA ILE A 53 2.68 3.90 12.30
C ILE A 53 3.07 2.42 12.39
N LYS A 54 2.56 1.57 11.49
CA LYS A 54 2.88 0.13 11.51
C LYS A 54 4.36 -0.16 11.23
N SER A 55 5.00 0.61 10.37
CA SER A 55 6.42 0.46 10.02
C SER A 55 7.33 0.93 11.15
N HIS A 56 7.12 2.15 11.64
CA HIS A 56 8.00 2.76 12.64
C HIS A 56 7.82 2.15 14.05
N PHE A 57 6.65 1.58 14.34
CA PHE A 57 6.33 1.01 15.66
C PHE A 57 5.99 -0.49 15.61
N ARG A 58 6.48 -1.21 14.60
CA ARG A 58 6.14 -2.61 14.35
C ARG A 58 6.30 -3.53 15.56
N SER A 59 7.39 -3.37 16.31
CA SER A 59 7.70 -4.16 17.51
C SER A 59 6.76 -3.86 18.69
N ASP A 60 6.15 -2.68 18.67
CA ASP A 60 5.48 -2.07 19.81
C ASP A 60 3.96 -2.15 19.70
N ILE A 61 3.42 -2.43 18.52
CA ILE A 61 1.98 -2.56 18.29
C ILE A 61 1.47 -3.92 18.78
N GLU A 62 0.28 -3.94 19.38
CA GLU A 62 -0.43 -5.18 19.73
C GLU A 62 -1.01 -5.83 18.47
N VAL A 63 -0.87 -7.15 18.34
CA VAL A 63 -1.30 -7.93 17.17
C VAL A 63 -2.79 -7.75 16.84
N ASN A 64 -3.60 -7.36 17.83
CA ASN A 64 -5.06 -7.20 17.72
C ASN A 64 -5.52 -5.80 17.26
N THR A 65 -4.63 -4.91 16.81
CA THR A 65 -5.08 -3.65 16.19
C THR A 65 -5.93 -3.93 14.96
N ILE A 66 -7.21 -3.59 15.06
CA ILE A 66 -8.22 -3.76 14.01
C ILE A 66 -7.67 -3.15 12.71
N PRO A 67 -7.34 -3.96 11.68
CA PRO A 67 -6.95 -3.42 10.42
C PRO A 67 -8.17 -2.72 9.82
N ILE A 68 -8.00 -1.50 9.32
CA ILE A 68 -9.07 -0.72 8.67
C ILE A 68 -9.59 -1.42 7.40
N PHE A 69 -8.85 -2.43 6.94
CA PHE A 69 -9.18 -3.25 5.79
C PHE A 69 -9.07 -4.72 6.21
N ASN A 70 -10.12 -5.51 6.00
CA ASN A 70 -9.97 -6.96 5.98
C ASN A 70 -8.86 -7.27 4.98
N SER A 71 -7.82 -8.00 5.40
CA SER A 71 -6.75 -8.49 4.52
C SER A 71 -7.34 -9.51 3.54
N GLU A 72 -8.07 -9.04 2.54
CA GLU A 72 -8.66 -9.91 1.53
C GLU A 72 -7.61 -10.24 0.48
N PHE A 73 -7.47 -11.54 0.21
CA PHE A 73 -6.48 -12.10 -0.69
C PHE A 73 -6.62 -11.50 -2.09
N CYS A 74 -5.55 -10.88 -2.60
CA CYS A 74 -5.48 -10.49 -4.01
C CYS A 74 -4.40 -11.30 -4.70
N LYS A 75 -4.73 -11.83 -5.88
CA LYS A 75 -3.78 -12.52 -6.74
C LYS A 75 -3.61 -11.71 -8.01
N PHE A 76 -2.39 -11.66 -8.52
CA PHE A 76 -2.04 -10.87 -9.69
C PHE A 76 -1.19 -11.65 -10.68
N LYS A 77 -1.23 -11.18 -11.93
CA LYS A 77 -0.21 -11.48 -12.94
C LYS A 77 0.35 -10.16 -13.45
N LEU A 78 1.67 -10.12 -13.62
CA LEU A 78 2.37 -9.03 -14.29
C LEU A 78 2.76 -9.50 -15.70
N LYS A 79 2.56 -8.65 -16.70
CA LYS A 79 3.06 -8.86 -18.05
C LYS A 79 4.11 -7.79 -18.35
N GLU A 80 5.27 -8.23 -18.83
CA GLU A 80 6.33 -7.41 -19.37
C GLU A 80 6.42 -7.65 -20.88
N GLU A 81 6.35 -6.59 -21.67
CA GLU A 81 6.62 -6.62 -23.11
C GLU A 81 7.91 -5.85 -23.37
N THR A 82 8.86 -6.46 -24.06
CA THR A 82 10.11 -5.81 -24.48
C THR A 82 10.17 -5.76 -26.00
N THR A 83 10.47 -4.57 -26.54
CA THR A 83 10.65 -4.35 -27.98
C THR A 83 12.12 -4.11 -28.29
N ILE A 84 12.72 -4.97 -29.13
CA ILE A 84 14.10 -4.85 -29.61
C ILE A 84 14.08 -5.03 -31.13
N GLU A 85 14.55 -4.04 -31.89
CA GLU A 85 14.67 -4.12 -33.36
C GLU A 85 13.37 -4.61 -34.04
N ASP A 86 12.24 -3.98 -33.69
CA ASP A 86 10.88 -4.32 -34.17
C ASP A 86 10.37 -5.74 -33.81
N LYS A 87 11.10 -6.49 -32.98
CA LYS A 87 10.63 -7.74 -32.39
C LYS A 87 10.09 -7.51 -30.99
N VAL A 88 8.86 -7.97 -30.75
CA VAL A 88 8.21 -7.92 -29.44
C VAL A 88 8.37 -9.28 -28.75
N SER A 89 8.93 -9.28 -27.54
CA SER A 89 8.94 -10.44 -26.65
C SER A 89 8.05 -10.18 -25.44
N GLU A 90 7.19 -11.14 -25.10
CA GLU A 90 6.31 -11.05 -23.94
C GLU A 90 6.73 -12.05 -22.86
N SER A 91 6.70 -11.60 -21.61
CA SER A 91 6.90 -12.43 -20.42
C SER A 91 5.76 -12.18 -19.44
N ILE A 92 5.14 -13.24 -18.93
CA ILE A 92 4.10 -13.15 -17.91
C ILE A 92 4.64 -13.78 -16.63
N SER A 93 4.60 -13.03 -15.54
CA SER A 93 5.04 -13.49 -14.23
C SER A 93 4.25 -14.70 -13.77
N GLU A 94 4.87 -15.50 -12.91
CA GLU A 94 4.12 -16.43 -12.08
C GLU A 94 3.11 -15.69 -11.19
N LEU A 95 2.16 -16.43 -10.64
CA LEU A 95 1.08 -15.91 -9.81
C LEU A 95 1.64 -15.19 -8.58
N ILE A 96 1.37 -13.89 -8.48
CA ILE A 96 1.73 -13.08 -7.32
C ILE A 96 0.53 -13.12 -6.36
N SER A 97 0.61 -13.88 -5.27
CA SER A 97 -0.46 -13.99 -4.28
C SER A 97 -0.18 -13.16 -3.04
N MET A 98 -1.20 -12.47 -2.51
CA MET A 98 -1.00 -11.48 -1.44
C MET A 98 -2.07 -11.56 -0.35
N ASN A 99 -1.62 -11.64 0.90
CA ASN A 99 -2.42 -11.53 2.12
C ASN A 99 -2.38 -10.09 2.67
N GLY A 100 -3.09 -9.14 2.06
CA GLY A 100 -3.32 -7.79 2.64
C GLY A 100 -2.07 -6.95 3.01
N ASP A 101 -0.87 -7.44 2.75
CA ASP A 101 0.40 -6.78 2.98
C ASP A 101 0.88 -6.11 1.68
N GLU A 102 1.65 -5.04 1.85
CA GLU A 102 2.29 -4.30 0.76
C GLU A 102 3.30 -5.17 0.00
N PHE A 103 3.25 -5.15 -1.32
CA PHE A 103 4.27 -5.76 -2.18
C PHE A 103 5.06 -4.69 -2.93
N ASP A 104 6.36 -4.93 -3.01
CA ASP A 104 7.28 -4.10 -3.75
C ASP A 104 7.43 -4.63 -5.18
N LEU A 105 6.95 -3.85 -6.14
CA LEU A 105 7.10 -4.10 -7.56
C LEU A 105 8.22 -3.23 -8.10
N ASP A 106 9.22 -3.84 -8.72
CA ASP A 106 10.25 -3.13 -9.45
C ASP A 106 9.92 -3.13 -10.95
N LEU A 107 9.48 -1.98 -11.46
CA LEU A 107 9.22 -1.76 -12.88
C LEU A 107 10.46 -1.20 -13.58
N SER A 108 11.50 -2.03 -13.63
CA SER A 108 12.80 -1.71 -14.23
C SER A 108 13.41 -0.41 -13.69
N GLY A 109 13.67 -0.37 -12.38
CA GLY A 109 14.27 0.75 -11.66
C GLY A 109 13.25 1.68 -10.99
N THR A 110 11.96 1.55 -11.34
CA THR A 110 10.88 2.24 -10.61
C THR A 110 10.31 1.31 -9.53
N GLN A 111 10.72 1.55 -8.29
CA GLN A 111 10.20 0.82 -7.13
C GLN A 111 8.84 1.36 -6.73
N LEU A 112 7.82 0.52 -6.89
CA LEU A 112 6.45 0.78 -6.51
C LEU A 112 6.06 -0.09 -5.32
N SER A 113 5.32 0.50 -4.40
CA SER A 113 4.63 -0.19 -3.32
C SER A 113 3.17 -0.32 -3.69
N MET A 114 2.67 -1.56 -3.71
CA MET A 114 1.30 -1.88 -4.14
C MET A 114 0.46 -2.33 -2.95
N ILE A 115 -0.79 -1.84 -2.88
CA ILE A 115 -1.79 -2.31 -1.91
C ILE A 115 -3.05 -2.64 -2.66
N CYS A 116 -3.57 -3.84 -2.46
CA CYS A 116 -4.86 -4.22 -3.00
C CYS A 116 -5.98 -3.97 -2.00
N HIS A 117 -7.11 -3.48 -2.49
CA HIS A 117 -8.37 -3.42 -1.76
C HIS A 117 -9.42 -4.18 -2.57
N LYS A 118 -10.05 -5.16 -1.94
CA LYS A 118 -11.22 -5.85 -2.47
C LYS A 118 -12.47 -5.38 -1.72
N LYS A 119 -13.52 -5.02 -2.45
CA LYS A 119 -14.84 -4.70 -1.87
C LYS A 119 -15.95 -5.12 -2.83
N ALA A 120 -16.78 -6.07 -2.40
CA ALA A 120 -17.97 -6.51 -3.13
C ALA A 120 -17.70 -6.83 -4.63
N GLY A 121 -16.61 -7.55 -4.92
CA GLY A 121 -16.23 -7.94 -6.29
C GLY A 121 -15.48 -6.87 -7.10
N SER A 122 -15.32 -5.66 -6.56
CA SER A 122 -14.45 -4.63 -7.15
C SER A 122 -13.07 -4.67 -6.52
N TYR A 123 -12.03 -4.54 -7.36
CA TYR A 123 -10.65 -4.45 -6.93
C TYR A 123 -10.14 -3.03 -7.16
N SER A 124 -9.41 -2.49 -6.19
CA SER A 124 -8.65 -1.27 -6.38
C SER A 124 -7.24 -1.45 -5.86
N LEU A 125 -6.31 -0.77 -6.50
CA LEU A 125 -4.90 -0.88 -6.23
C LEU A 125 -4.35 0.52 -5.96
N ASP A 126 -3.77 0.69 -4.79
CA ASP A 126 -2.96 1.87 -4.51
C ASP A 126 -1.51 1.59 -4.89
N LEU A 127 -0.98 2.41 -5.78
CA LEU A 127 0.44 2.45 -6.12
C LEU A 127 1.10 3.63 -5.43
N ILE A 128 2.20 3.37 -4.74
CA ILE A 128 3.00 4.38 -4.07
C ILE A 128 4.41 4.30 -4.64
N SER A 129 4.85 5.36 -5.33
CA SER A 129 6.25 5.45 -5.78
C SER A 129 7.17 5.63 -4.57
N LYS A 130 8.13 4.70 -4.40
CA LYS A 130 9.15 4.82 -3.35
C LYS A 130 10.15 5.94 -3.64
N ASN A 131 10.30 6.31 -4.91
CA ASN A 131 11.25 7.33 -5.35
C ASN A 131 10.76 8.75 -5.03
N THR A 132 9.45 9.02 -5.08
CA THR A 132 8.92 10.38 -4.87
C THR A 132 8.15 10.58 -3.56
N ARG A 133 7.84 9.51 -2.79
CA ARG A 133 7.08 9.53 -1.52
C ARG A 133 5.75 10.32 -1.53
N LYS A 134 5.28 10.78 -2.69
CA LYS A 134 4.18 11.77 -2.80
C LYS A 134 3.08 11.38 -3.80
N ASP A 135 3.35 10.45 -4.72
CA ASP A 135 2.38 10.07 -5.74
C ASP A 135 1.69 8.78 -5.34
N LEU A 136 0.48 8.94 -4.77
CA LEU A 136 -0.47 7.85 -4.56
C LEU A 136 -1.39 7.80 -5.78
N LEU A 137 -1.27 6.73 -6.58
CA LEU A 137 -2.18 6.47 -7.68
C LEU A 137 -3.16 5.38 -7.25
N ASN A 138 -4.45 5.72 -7.18
CA ASN A 138 -5.51 4.73 -6.98
C ASN A 138 -6.02 4.27 -8.35
N ILE A 139 -5.88 2.98 -8.63
CA ILE A 139 -6.32 2.35 -9.86
C ILE A 139 -7.49 1.44 -9.52
N LYS A 140 -8.57 1.52 -10.29
CA LYS A 140 -9.64 0.52 -10.25
C LYS A 140 -9.34 -0.58 -11.25
N LEU A 141 -9.41 -1.82 -10.79
CA LEU A 141 -9.13 -3.00 -11.59
C LEU A 141 -10.39 -3.85 -11.70
N GLU A 142 -10.57 -4.41 -12.89
CA GLU A 142 -11.56 -5.44 -13.16
C GLU A 142 -10.86 -6.79 -13.23
N THR A 143 -11.44 -7.81 -12.59
CA THR A 143 -10.91 -9.17 -12.61
C THR A 143 -10.76 -9.67 -14.05
N GLY A 144 -9.60 -10.26 -14.37
CA GLY A 144 -9.34 -10.83 -15.69
C GLY A 144 -9.04 -9.81 -16.79
N LYS A 145 -8.96 -8.50 -16.48
CA LYS A 145 -8.56 -7.47 -17.45
C LYS A 145 -7.15 -6.98 -17.15
N TRP A 146 -6.38 -6.78 -18.23
CA TRP A 146 -5.06 -6.16 -18.16
C TRP A 146 -5.18 -4.65 -18.03
N PHE A 147 -4.48 -4.09 -17.06
CA PHE A 147 -4.33 -2.66 -16.84
C PHE A 147 -2.91 -2.24 -17.21
N ASP A 148 -2.79 -1.20 -18.04
CA ASP A 148 -1.50 -0.70 -18.52
C ASP A 148 -0.78 0.14 -17.43
N LEU A 149 0.42 -0.29 -17.05
CA LEU A 149 1.33 0.38 -16.12
C LEU A 149 2.52 1.02 -16.84
N SER A 150 2.55 1.02 -18.17
CA SER A 150 3.72 1.50 -18.95
C SER A 150 4.03 2.97 -18.69
N THR A 151 3.03 3.78 -18.33
CA THR A 151 3.22 5.19 -17.93
C THR A 151 4.00 5.36 -16.64
N LEU A 152 4.18 4.28 -15.86
CA LEU A 152 4.93 4.28 -14.61
C LEU A 152 6.36 3.74 -14.75
N SER A 153 6.70 3.16 -15.91
CA SER A 153 8.06 2.74 -16.19
C SER A 153 8.84 3.85 -16.88
N SER A 154 10.09 4.03 -16.50
CA SER A 154 11.01 5.01 -17.10
C SER A 154 11.82 4.45 -18.27
N LEU A 155 11.62 3.19 -18.66
CA LEU A 155 12.47 2.51 -19.62
C LEU A 155 11.83 2.44 -21.00
N GLU A 156 12.49 3.07 -21.98
CA GLU A 156 12.10 2.98 -23.38
C GLU A 156 12.15 1.53 -23.88
N GLY A 157 11.18 1.14 -24.70
CA GLY A 157 11.08 -0.21 -25.25
C GLY A 157 10.52 -1.27 -24.29
N LYS A 158 10.18 -0.92 -23.04
CA LYS A 158 9.49 -1.82 -22.11
C LYS A 158 8.08 -1.33 -21.78
N LYS A 159 7.13 -2.25 -21.76
CA LYS A 159 5.76 -2.02 -21.32
C LYS A 159 5.38 -3.00 -20.22
N PHE A 160 4.60 -2.50 -19.27
CA PHE A 160 4.14 -3.29 -18.13
C PHE A 160 2.63 -3.27 -18.06
N SER A 161 2.03 -4.42 -17.76
CA SER A 161 0.60 -4.51 -17.50
C SER A 161 0.32 -5.42 -16.32
N LEU A 162 -0.72 -5.11 -15.56
CA LEU A 162 -1.11 -5.86 -14.37
C LEU A 162 -2.55 -6.36 -14.53
N MET A 163 -2.81 -7.60 -14.11
CA MET A 163 -4.15 -8.16 -14.06
C MET A 163 -4.43 -8.75 -12.69
N VAL A 164 -5.62 -8.48 -12.15
CA VAL A 164 -6.14 -9.16 -10.96
C VAL A 164 -6.78 -10.49 -11.37
N ILE A 165 -6.50 -11.53 -10.60
CA ILE A 165 -7.10 -12.86 -10.74
C ILE A 165 -7.69 -13.30 -9.38
N GLU A 166 -8.71 -14.16 -9.43
CA GLU A 166 -9.40 -14.71 -8.23
C GLU A 166 -8.68 -15.88 -7.57
#